data_AF-A0A651I0T1-F1
#
_entry.id   AF-A0A651I0T1-F1
#
_cell.length_a   1.000
_cell.length_b   1.000
_cell.length_c   1.000
_cell.angle_alpha   90.00
_cell.angle_beta   90.00
_cell.angle_gamma   90.00
#
_symmetry.space_group_name_H-M   'P 1'
#
loop_
_entity.id
_entity.type
_entity.pdbx_description
1 polymer ?
#
loop_
_entity_poly.entity_id
_entity_poly.type
_entity_poly.pdbx_seq_one_letter_code
_entity_poly.pdbx_strand_id
1 'polypeptide(L)'
;MKTTVIFAFLSFVVLLTSNPATAQTERGELSPEQRERIEAMRVAFITREIQLTSKQAEVFWPVYREMKAELDELREDSDLIGKNPMEMDDAEAGKHLDQWFERRQRELHLRESYRERLQNVISPKQILALYQAENQFRRQMLRQVRQGERMQRGRGDGSEINRRERIREHRDEGDYRRRN
;
A
#
# COMPACT_ATOMS: atom_id res chain seq x y z
N MET A 1 -16.21 -70.52 5.16
CA MET A 1 -14.93 -70.94 5.75
C MET A 1 -13.78 -70.38 4.92
N LYS A 2 -12.95 -69.50 5.51
CA LYS A 2 -11.52 -69.19 5.30
C LYS A 2 -10.97 -69.39 3.87
N THR A 3 -10.41 -68.36 3.22
CA THR A 3 -9.00 -67.99 3.42
C THR A 3 -8.70 -66.49 3.37
N THR A 4 -7.58 -66.17 4.01
CA THR A 4 -7.11 -64.90 4.56
C THR A 4 -6.17 -64.17 3.62
N VAL A 5 -6.23 -62.83 3.68
CA VAL A 5 -5.19 -61.79 3.46
C VAL A 5 -3.76 -62.29 3.21
N ILE A 6 -3.10 -61.77 2.15
CA ILE A 6 -1.64 -61.66 1.91
C ILE A 6 -1.50 -61.06 0.48
N PHE A 7 -0.69 -60.06 0.12
CA PHE A 7 0.41 -59.33 0.72
C PHE A 7 0.44 -57.90 0.13
N ALA A 8 0.79 -56.93 0.98
CA ALA A 8 1.24 -55.60 0.60
C ALA A 8 2.53 -55.66 -0.24
N PHE A 9 2.94 -54.48 -0.76
CA PHE A 9 4.17 -54.14 -1.49
C PHE A 9 4.13 -54.29 -3.02
N LEU A 10 3.86 -53.16 -3.70
CA LEU A 10 4.87 -52.61 -4.61
C LEU A 10 4.64 -51.10 -4.81
N SER A 11 5.59 -50.32 -4.29
CA SER A 11 6.13 -49.06 -4.83
C SER A 11 5.13 -48.04 -5.40
N PHE A 12 4.89 -46.92 -4.70
CA PHE A 12 5.82 -45.79 -4.77
C PHE A 12 6.16 -45.40 -6.21
N VAL A 13 5.18 -44.86 -6.93
CA VAL A 13 5.45 -43.96 -8.06
C VAL A 13 5.15 -42.56 -7.56
N VAL A 14 6.19 -42.00 -6.95
CA VAL A 14 6.44 -40.57 -6.96
C VAL A 14 6.41 -40.12 -8.41
N LEU A 15 5.37 -39.37 -8.77
CA LEU A 15 5.47 -38.40 -9.86
C LEU A 15 5.29 -37.03 -9.23
N LEU A 16 6.43 -36.48 -8.85
CA LEU A 16 6.73 -35.06 -8.73
C LEU A 16 6.21 -34.33 -9.98
N THR A 17 4.94 -33.96 -9.98
CA THR A 17 4.51 -32.81 -10.76
C THR A 17 4.82 -31.59 -9.90
N SER A 18 6.01 -31.06 -10.11
CA SER A 18 6.41 -29.73 -9.65
C SER A 18 5.32 -28.74 -10.06
N ASN A 19 4.43 -28.39 -9.15
CA ASN A 19 3.67 -27.15 -9.29
C ASN A 19 4.73 -26.05 -9.32
N PRO A 20 4.92 -25.29 -10.41
CA PRO A 20 5.50 -23.98 -10.25
C PRO A 20 4.51 -23.25 -9.34
N ALA A 21 4.85 -23.16 -8.06
CA ALA A 21 4.23 -22.23 -7.15
C ALA A 21 4.26 -20.90 -7.89
N THR A 22 3.09 -20.49 -8.39
CA THR A 22 2.92 -19.16 -8.92
C THR A 22 3.26 -18.25 -7.76
N ALA A 23 4.49 -17.74 -7.76
CA ALA A 23 4.87 -16.56 -7.02
C ALA A 23 4.10 -15.39 -7.67
N GLN A 24 2.77 -15.43 -7.52
CA GLN A 24 1.96 -14.24 -7.61
C GLN A 24 2.56 -13.34 -6.53
N THR A 25 3.29 -12.33 -6.98
CA THR A 25 3.58 -11.17 -6.16
C THR A 25 2.21 -10.63 -5.78
N GLU A 26 1.72 -11.02 -4.59
CA GLU A 26 0.60 -10.34 -3.96
C GLU A 26 1.01 -8.87 -3.92
N ARG A 27 0.38 -8.04 -4.77
CA ARG A 27 0.35 -6.60 -4.52
C ARG A 27 -0.28 -6.49 -3.12
N GLY A 28 0.56 -6.25 -2.12
CA GLY A 28 0.19 -6.42 -0.71
C GLY A 28 -1.08 -5.66 -0.38
N GLU A 29 -2.19 -6.38 -0.25
CA GLU A 29 -3.43 -5.82 0.24
C GLU A 29 -3.25 -5.51 1.73
N LEU A 30 -3.67 -4.30 2.13
CA LEU A 30 -3.64 -3.91 3.53
C LEU A 30 -4.60 -4.80 4.33
N SER A 31 -4.12 -5.36 5.44
CA SER A 31 -4.96 -6.11 6.37
C SER A 31 -6.06 -5.21 6.96
N PRO A 32 -7.20 -5.77 7.43
CA PRO A 32 -8.25 -4.99 8.08
C PRO A 32 -7.72 -4.11 9.23
N GLU A 33 -6.84 -4.66 10.07
CA GLU A 33 -6.20 -3.93 11.18
C GLU A 33 -5.33 -2.75 10.68
N GLN A 34 -4.58 -2.95 9.60
CA GLN A 34 -3.79 -1.87 9.00
C GLN A 34 -4.67 -0.76 8.44
N ARG A 35 -5.79 -1.11 7.79
CA ARG A 35 -6.77 -0.14 7.29
C ARG A 35 -7.37 0.65 8.43
N GLU A 36 -7.83 -0.02 9.48
CA GLU A 36 -8.38 0.62 10.68
C GLU A 36 -7.37 1.58 11.32
N ARG A 37 -6.11 1.16 11.46
CA ARG A 37 -5.03 2.03 11.98
C ARG A 37 -4.82 3.27 11.12
N ILE A 38 -4.84 3.15 9.80
CA ILE A 38 -4.71 4.29 8.88
C ILE A 38 -5.92 5.23 9.00
N GLU A 39 -7.13 4.69 9.13
CA GLU A 39 -8.33 5.49 9.36
C GLU A 39 -8.26 6.24 10.70
N ALA A 40 -7.85 5.58 11.78
CA ALA A 40 -7.69 6.22 13.08
C ALA A 40 -6.65 7.35 13.03
N MET A 41 -5.51 7.12 12.36
CA MET A 41 -4.50 8.15 12.12
C MET A 41 -5.06 9.34 11.33
N ARG A 42 -5.88 9.07 10.31
CA ARG A 42 -6.53 10.11 9.51
C ARG A 42 -7.50 10.94 10.35
N VAL A 43 -8.35 10.27 11.14
CA VAL A 43 -9.32 10.93 12.03
C VAL A 43 -8.61 11.87 13.00
N ALA A 44 -7.55 11.38 13.66
CA ALA A 44 -6.75 12.19 14.57
C ALA A 44 -6.07 13.37 13.86
N PHE A 45 -5.49 13.13 12.68
CA PHE A 45 -4.81 14.16 11.89
C PHE A 45 -5.77 15.27 11.47
N ILE A 46 -6.88 14.93 10.82
CA ILE A 46 -7.86 15.91 10.33
C ILE A 46 -8.45 16.70 11.47
N THR A 47 -8.86 16.04 12.57
CA THR A 47 -9.43 16.71 13.75
C THR A 47 -8.49 17.81 14.28
N ARG A 48 -7.19 17.52 14.33
CA ARG A 48 -6.16 18.45 14.78
C ARG A 48 -5.97 19.61 13.79
N GLU A 49 -5.79 19.31 12.51
CA GLU A 49 -5.45 20.34 11.51
C GLU A 49 -6.59 21.35 11.28
N ILE A 50 -7.86 20.89 11.33
CA ILE A 50 -9.02 21.77 11.12
C ILE A 50 -9.61 22.31 12.43
N GLN A 51 -9.02 21.91 13.57
CA GLN A 51 -9.39 22.38 14.91
C GLN A 51 -10.88 22.19 15.22
N LEU A 52 -11.40 20.97 15.02
CA LEU A 52 -12.80 20.67 15.33
C LEU A 52 -13.06 20.78 16.85
N THR A 53 -14.13 21.46 17.21
CA THR A 53 -14.72 21.30 18.55
C THR A 53 -15.45 19.97 18.64
N SER A 54 -15.67 19.44 19.86
CA SER A 54 -16.40 18.17 20.05
C SER A 54 -17.79 18.21 19.40
N LYS A 55 -18.52 19.33 19.55
CA LYS A 55 -19.84 19.53 18.94
C LYS A 55 -19.79 19.52 17.41
N GLN A 56 -18.78 20.14 16.81
CA GLN A 56 -18.61 20.11 15.36
C GLN A 56 -18.23 18.71 14.87
N ALA A 57 -17.36 17.99 15.59
CA ALA A 57 -16.90 16.66 15.21
C ALA A 57 -18.06 15.67 15.07
N GLU A 58 -19.02 15.69 16.01
CA GLU A 58 -20.21 14.81 15.99
C GLU A 58 -20.99 14.89 14.67
N VAL A 59 -21.17 16.10 14.14
CA VAL A 59 -21.94 16.34 12.90
C VAL A 59 -21.07 16.38 11.64
N PHE A 60 -19.77 16.69 11.77
CA PHE A 60 -18.82 16.75 10.66
C PHE A 60 -18.49 15.35 10.10
N TRP A 61 -18.17 14.41 10.99
CA TRP A 61 -17.64 13.11 10.58
C TRP A 61 -18.59 12.28 9.70
N PRO A 62 -19.92 12.27 9.91
CA PRO A 62 -20.85 11.62 8.99
C PRO A 62 -20.76 12.19 7.57
N VAL A 63 -20.79 13.53 7.41
CA VAL A 63 -20.73 14.21 6.10
C VAL A 63 -19.39 13.93 5.41
N TYR A 64 -18.30 14.01 6.17
CA TYR A 64 -16.96 13.73 5.64
C TYR A 64 -16.80 12.28 5.17
N ARG A 65 -17.31 11.31 5.94
CA ARG A 65 -17.21 9.89 5.59
C ARG A 65 -17.96 9.56 4.29
N GLU A 66 -19.13 10.15 4.10
CA GLU A 66 -19.93 10.02 2.89
C GLU A 66 -19.19 10.61 1.68
N MET A 67 -18.75 11.87 1.78
CA MET A 67 -17.93 12.53 0.75
C MET A 67 -16.70 11.69 0.39
N LYS A 68 -16.01 11.19 1.40
CA LYS A 68 -14.80 10.39 1.22
C LYS A 68 -15.10 9.06 0.52
N ALA A 69 -16.18 8.38 0.87
CA ALA A 69 -16.56 7.13 0.23
C ALA A 69 -16.83 7.35 -1.27
N GLU A 70 -17.61 8.37 -1.63
CA GLU A 70 -17.86 8.74 -3.03
C GLU A 70 -16.56 9.16 -3.75
N LEU A 71 -15.66 9.90 -3.09
CA LEU A 71 -14.35 10.25 -3.64
C LEU A 71 -13.46 9.02 -3.86
N ASP A 72 -13.58 8.01 -2.99
CA ASP A 72 -12.83 6.76 -3.10
C ASP A 72 -13.38 5.89 -4.25
N GLU A 73 -14.70 5.90 -4.51
CA GLU A 73 -15.30 5.23 -5.68
C GLU A 73 -14.84 5.83 -7.01
N LEU A 74 -14.54 7.14 -7.05
CA LEU A 74 -13.95 7.80 -8.22
C LEU A 74 -12.47 7.45 -8.45
N ARG A 75 -11.83 6.72 -7.52
CA ARG A 75 -10.50 6.19 -7.74
C ARG A 75 -10.61 4.88 -8.53
N GLU A 76 -10.64 4.99 -9.85
CA GLU A 76 -10.22 3.86 -10.68
C GLU A 76 -8.79 3.50 -10.30
N ASP A 77 -8.58 2.21 -10.04
CA ASP A 77 -7.27 1.58 -9.99
C ASP A 77 -6.44 2.18 -11.11
N SER A 78 -5.33 2.80 -10.72
CA SER A 78 -4.57 3.66 -11.60
C SER A 78 -3.92 2.81 -12.68
N ASP A 79 -4.61 2.68 -13.81
CA ASP A 79 -4.13 1.98 -14.99
C ASP A 79 -2.78 2.53 -15.49
N LEU A 80 -2.42 3.74 -15.04
CA LEU A 80 -1.16 4.41 -15.35
C LEU A 80 -0.06 4.20 -14.30
N ILE A 81 -0.35 3.69 -13.09
CA ILE A 81 0.73 3.46 -12.11
C ILE A 81 1.65 2.37 -12.64
N GLY A 82 2.90 2.76 -12.87
CA GLY A 82 3.94 1.87 -13.40
C GLY A 82 3.98 1.76 -14.92
N LYS A 83 3.10 2.44 -15.66
CA LYS A 83 3.20 2.57 -17.11
C LYS A 83 3.98 3.84 -17.49
N ASN A 84 4.77 3.75 -18.55
CA ASN A 84 5.43 4.91 -19.16
C ASN A 84 4.53 5.50 -20.25
N PRO A 85 3.94 6.70 -20.09
CA PRO A 85 3.08 7.28 -21.11
C PRO A 85 3.78 7.50 -22.46
N MET A 86 5.12 7.63 -22.47
CA MET A 86 5.90 7.79 -23.70
C MET A 86 6.04 6.50 -24.52
N GLU A 87 5.61 5.36 -23.98
CA GLU A 87 5.58 4.07 -24.68
C GLU A 87 4.18 3.73 -25.22
N MET A 88 3.19 4.57 -24.95
CA MET A 88 1.82 4.42 -25.46
C MET A 88 1.71 4.99 -26.87
N ASP A 89 0.80 4.45 -27.67
CA ASP A 89 0.38 5.14 -28.88
C ASP A 89 -0.51 6.35 -28.55
N ASP A 90 -0.58 7.32 -29.47
CA ASP A 90 -1.32 8.56 -29.26
C ASP A 90 -2.81 8.34 -29.00
N ALA A 91 -3.41 7.27 -29.52
CA ALA A 91 -4.83 6.98 -29.33
C ALA A 91 -5.10 6.41 -27.93
N GLU A 92 -4.24 5.53 -27.42
CA GLU A 92 -4.26 5.05 -26.04
C GLU A 92 -4.01 6.20 -25.05
N ALA A 93 -2.99 7.02 -25.32
CA ALA A 93 -2.69 8.20 -24.51
C ALA A 93 -3.86 9.19 -24.48
N GLY A 94 -4.52 9.42 -25.62
CA GLY A 94 -5.72 10.26 -25.73
C GLY A 94 -6.87 9.75 -24.85
N LYS A 95 -7.17 8.46 -24.87
CA LYS A 95 -8.21 7.86 -24.01
C LYS A 95 -7.92 8.05 -22.52
N HIS A 96 -6.67 7.82 -22.12
CA HIS A 96 -6.27 8.02 -20.73
C HIS A 96 -6.34 9.49 -20.31
N LEU A 97 -6.05 10.43 -21.22
CA LEU A 97 -6.18 11.86 -20.97
C LEU A 97 -7.65 12.26 -20.79
N ASP A 98 -8.55 11.76 -21.63
CA ASP A 98 -10.00 12.01 -21.52
C ASP A 98 -10.55 11.49 -20.19
N GLN A 99 -10.22 10.24 -19.83
CA GLN A 99 -10.58 9.65 -18.54
C GLN A 99 -10.02 10.44 -17.35
N TRP A 100 -8.81 11.01 -17.49
CA TRP A 100 -8.22 11.85 -16.45
C TRP A 100 -9.02 13.14 -16.23
N PHE A 101 -9.38 13.84 -17.31
CA PHE A 101 -10.19 15.07 -17.23
C PHE A 101 -11.59 14.79 -16.71
N GLU A 102 -12.26 13.76 -17.22
CA GLU A 102 -13.61 13.39 -16.79
C GLU A 102 -13.66 13.08 -15.29
N ARG A 103 -12.68 12.32 -14.79
CA ARG A 103 -12.53 12.04 -13.36
C ARG A 103 -12.30 13.30 -12.56
N ARG A 104 -11.44 14.21 -13.05
CA ARG A 104 -11.14 15.46 -12.35
C ARG A 104 -12.36 16.36 -12.25
N GLN A 105 -13.18 16.38 -13.30
CA GLN A 105 -14.46 17.09 -13.31
C GLN A 105 -15.45 16.49 -12.32
N ARG A 106 -15.61 15.16 -12.30
CA ARG A 106 -16.45 14.47 -11.30
C ARG A 106 -15.99 14.76 -9.87
N GLU A 107 -14.69 14.69 -9.62
CA GLU A 107 -14.12 14.98 -8.29
C GLU A 107 -14.42 16.43 -7.86
N LEU A 108 -14.30 17.39 -8.78
CA LEU A 108 -14.60 18.79 -8.49
C LEU A 108 -16.09 18.99 -8.19
N HIS A 109 -16.97 18.45 -9.04
CA HIS A 109 -18.42 18.53 -8.85
C HIS A 109 -18.85 17.92 -7.51
N LEU A 110 -18.27 16.78 -7.14
CA LEU A 110 -18.51 16.14 -5.84
C LEU A 110 -18.06 17.03 -4.67
N ARG A 111 -16.88 17.66 -4.77
CA ARG A 111 -16.42 18.59 -3.74
C ARG A 111 -17.32 19.82 -3.63
N GLU A 112 -17.84 20.32 -4.75
CA GLU A 112 -18.79 21.43 -4.79
C GLU A 112 -20.13 21.06 -4.13
N SER A 113 -20.68 19.88 -4.42
CA SER A 113 -21.95 19.43 -3.83
C SER A 113 -21.86 19.26 -2.31
N TYR A 114 -20.70 18.80 -1.81
CA TYR A 114 -20.46 18.67 -0.37
C TYR A 114 -20.07 19.98 0.31
N ARG A 115 -19.66 21.02 -0.43
CA ARG A 115 -19.29 22.33 0.14
C ARG A 115 -20.40 22.90 0.99
N GLU A 116 -21.63 22.91 0.49
CA GLU A 116 -22.78 23.49 1.20
C GLU A 116 -23.11 22.71 2.47
N ARG A 117 -23.09 21.38 2.38
CA ARG A 117 -23.30 20.48 3.54
C ARG A 117 -22.23 20.68 4.60
N LEU A 118 -20.97 20.86 4.19
CA LEU A 118 -19.85 21.14 5.09
C LEU A 118 -19.93 22.55 5.71
N GLN A 119 -20.39 23.55 4.97
CA GLN A 119 -20.55 24.92 5.48
C GLN A 119 -21.60 25.03 6.61
N ASN A 120 -22.57 24.10 6.65
CA ASN A 120 -23.54 24.03 7.73
C ASN A 120 -22.94 23.51 9.05
N VAL A 121 -21.77 22.85 9.01
CA VAL A 121 -21.15 22.22 10.19
C VAL A 121 -19.80 22.85 10.58
N ILE A 122 -19.05 23.36 9.61
CA ILE A 122 -17.73 23.97 9.80
C ILE A 122 -17.57 25.24 8.95
N SER A 123 -16.67 26.13 9.37
CA SER A 123 -16.45 27.40 8.67
C SER A 123 -15.74 27.21 7.32
N PRO A 124 -15.85 28.17 6.38
CA PRO A 124 -15.09 28.13 5.12
C PRO A 124 -13.56 28.00 5.31
N LYS A 125 -13.01 28.60 6.37
CA LYS A 125 -11.58 28.45 6.72
C LYS A 125 -11.24 27.00 7.07
N GLN A 126 -12.11 26.32 7.83
CA GLN A 126 -11.93 24.91 8.19
C GLN A 126 -12.10 23.98 6.99
N ILE A 127 -12.97 24.31 6.02
CA ILE A 127 -13.11 23.54 4.77
C ILE A 127 -11.83 23.65 3.92
N LEU A 128 -11.24 24.84 3.81
CA LEU A 128 -9.96 24.99 3.13
C LEU A 128 -8.84 24.21 3.85
N ALA A 129 -8.81 24.27 5.19
CA ALA A 129 -7.87 23.50 5.99
C ALA A 129 -8.07 21.98 5.81
N LEU A 130 -9.31 21.51 5.68
CA LEU A 130 -9.64 20.11 5.41
C LEU A 130 -8.98 19.62 4.12
N TYR A 131 -9.16 20.33 3.01
CA TYR A 131 -8.55 19.94 1.74
C TYR A 131 -7.02 19.97 1.78
N GLN A 132 -6.43 20.90 2.54
CA GLN A 132 -4.99 20.92 2.77
C GLN A 132 -4.54 19.72 3.60
N ALA A 133 -5.26 19.41 4.68
CA ALA A 133 -4.97 18.31 5.60
C ALA A 133 -5.05 16.96 4.89
N GLU A 134 -6.06 16.70 4.06
CA GLU A 134 -6.15 15.47 3.27
C GLU A 134 -4.93 15.27 2.37
N ASN A 135 -4.50 16.32 1.68
CA ASN A 135 -3.35 16.29 0.80
C ASN A 135 -2.05 16.07 1.58
N GLN A 136 -1.90 16.70 2.75
CA GLN A 136 -0.75 16.50 3.64
C GLN A 136 -0.71 15.06 4.17
N PHE A 137 -1.85 14.54 4.64
CA PHE A 137 -1.97 13.17 5.14
C PHE A 137 -1.59 12.16 4.06
N ARG A 138 -2.13 12.32 2.84
CA ARG A 138 -1.79 11.46 1.69
C ARG A 138 -0.28 11.46 1.40
N ARG A 139 0.35 12.65 1.38
CA ARG A 139 1.81 12.77 1.18
C ARG A 139 2.59 12.10 2.30
N GLN A 140 2.16 12.24 3.54
CA GLN A 140 2.79 11.62 4.69
C GLN A 140 2.72 10.08 4.61
N MET A 141 1.56 9.52 4.29
CA MET A 141 1.39 8.08 4.10
C MET A 141 2.29 7.53 2.99
N LEU A 142 2.36 8.22 1.84
CA LEU A 142 3.26 7.82 0.75
C LEU A 142 4.74 7.88 1.15
N ARG A 143 5.14 8.79 2.04
CA ARG A 143 6.52 8.83 2.58
C ARG A 143 6.78 7.64 3.51
N GLN A 144 5.83 7.31 4.37
CA GLN A 144 5.96 6.18 5.31
C GLN A 144 6.09 4.84 4.59
N VAL A 145 5.27 4.60 3.55
CA VAL A 145 5.37 3.40 2.71
C VAL A 145 6.76 3.28 2.10
N ARG A 146 7.25 4.35 1.44
CA ARG A 146 8.58 4.38 0.83
C ARG A 146 9.72 4.18 1.83
N GLN A 147 9.59 4.68 3.06
CA GLN A 147 10.59 4.48 4.11
C GLN A 147 10.57 3.04 4.64
N GLY A 148 9.38 2.46 4.83
CA GLY A 148 9.23 1.06 5.23
C GLY A 148 9.85 0.08 4.22
N GLU A 149 9.63 0.31 2.93
CA GLU A 149 10.24 -0.47 1.84
C GLU A 149 11.78 -0.39 1.85
N ARG A 150 12.34 0.81 2.08
CA ARG A 150 13.80 1.01 2.17
C ARG A 150 14.41 0.26 3.35
N MET A 151 13.73 0.24 4.50
CA MET A 151 14.20 -0.48 5.70
C MET A 151 14.15 -2.00 5.53
N GLN A 152 13.19 -2.54 4.77
CA GLN A 152 13.13 -3.97 4.45
C GLN A 152 14.24 -4.39 3.46
N ARG A 153 14.50 -3.57 2.43
CA ARG A 153 15.60 -3.83 1.47
C ARG A 153 17.00 -3.73 2.09
N GLY A 154 17.21 -2.82 3.04
CA GLY A 154 18.50 -2.66 3.74
C GLY A 154 18.84 -3.77 4.75
N ARG A 155 17.87 -4.58 5.17
CA ARG A 155 18.10 -5.69 6.13
C ARG A 155 18.54 -7.01 5.48
N GLY A 156 18.48 -7.11 4.15
CA GLY A 156 18.90 -8.32 3.40
C GLY A 156 20.39 -8.37 3.04
N ASP A 157 21.11 -7.25 3.11
CA ASP A 157 22.51 -7.15 2.62
C ASP A 157 23.55 -7.15 3.76
N GLY A 158 23.14 -6.79 4.98
CA GLY A 158 24.02 -6.75 6.16
C GLY A 158 24.59 -8.12 6.58
N SER A 159 23.98 -9.23 6.17
CA SER A 159 24.50 -10.58 6.42
C SER A 159 25.60 -11.01 5.45
N GLU A 160 25.64 -10.47 4.23
CA GLU A 160 26.71 -10.79 3.27
C GLU A 160 27.98 -9.99 3.54
N ILE A 161 27.86 -8.71 3.88
CA ILE A 161 29.02 -7.87 4.25
C ILE A 161 29.71 -8.47 5.48
N ASN A 162 28.94 -8.81 6.51
CA ASN A 162 29.43 -9.41 7.75
C ASN A 162 29.92 -10.88 7.54
N ARG A 163 29.47 -11.57 6.48
CA ARG A 163 30.01 -12.89 6.07
C ARG A 163 31.33 -12.74 5.31
N ARG A 164 31.45 -11.74 4.44
CA ARG A 164 32.68 -11.45 3.68
C ARG A 164 33.81 -10.94 4.57
N GLU A 165 33.50 -10.13 5.58
CA GLU A 165 34.49 -9.68 6.59
C GLU A 165 35.00 -10.85 7.43
N ARG A 166 34.12 -11.72 7.92
CA ARG A 166 34.53 -12.95 8.65
C ARG A 166 35.36 -13.92 7.81
N ILE A 167 35.06 -14.05 6.51
CA ILE A 167 35.87 -14.88 5.59
C ILE A 167 37.26 -14.28 5.36
N ARG A 168 37.38 -12.94 5.33
CA ARG A 168 38.68 -12.26 5.22
C ARG A 168 39.51 -12.43 6.50
N GLU A 169 38.90 -12.22 7.68
CA GLU A 169 39.57 -12.40 8.97
C GLU A 169 40.08 -13.84 9.17
N HIS A 170 39.27 -14.85 8.84
CA HIS A 170 39.72 -16.25 8.93
C HIS A 170 40.78 -16.64 7.90
N ARG A 171 40.84 -15.97 6.74
CA ARG A 171 41.90 -16.21 5.76
C ARG A 171 43.23 -15.68 6.26
N ASP A 172 43.22 -14.51 6.90
CA ASP A 172 44.42 -13.86 7.41
C ASP A 172 44.94 -14.57 8.69
N GLU A 173 44.07 -15.10 9.55
CA GLU A 173 44.48 -15.92 10.71
C GLU A 173 45.13 -17.27 10.33
N GLY A 174 44.68 -17.88 9.23
CA GLY A 174 45.23 -19.13 8.72
C GLY A 174 46.67 -18.98 8.20
N ASP A 175 46.99 -17.83 7.62
CA ASP A 175 48.32 -17.52 7.11
C ASP A 175 49.32 -17.16 8.23
N TYR A 176 48.85 -16.62 9.35
CA TYR A 176 49.69 -16.38 10.54
C TYR A 176 50.15 -17.67 11.22
N ARG A 177 49.32 -18.73 11.26
CA ARG A 177 49.68 -20.02 11.89
C ARG A 177 50.61 -20.90 11.05
N ARG A 178 50.78 -20.61 9.75
CA ARG A 178 51.69 -21.36 8.87
C ARG A 178 53.11 -20.80 8.82
N ARG A 179 53.36 -19.66 9.46
CA ARG A 179 54.64 -18.93 9.40
C ARG A 179 55.47 -19.01 10.70
N ASN A 180 54.98 -19.73 11.70
CA ASN A 180 55.70 -20.15 12.91
C ASN A 180 55.73 -21.68 12.96
#